data_AF-A0A182T634-F1
#
_entry.id   AF-A0A182T634-F1
#
_cell.length_a   1.000
_cell.length_b   1.000
_cell.length_c   1.000
_cell.angle_alpha   90.00
_cell.angle_beta   90.00
_cell.angle_gamma   90.00
#
_symmetry.space_group_name_H-M   'P 1'
#
loop_
_entity.id
_entity.type
_entity.pdbx_description
1 polymer ?
#
loop_
_entity_poly.entity_id
_entity_poly.type
_entity_poly.pdbx_seq_one_letter_code
_entity_poly.pdbx_strand_id
1 'polypeptide(L)'
;MLRYLDQYISVMESNDYLSKFDTKGGGQFTVNVKKIFEQLTWACIENIIVEKYGSKAARIFRVIRMKKYVEQEDIQKEAMVPAKEAKQLTYKLLEENFLQIQTFRKPGGGNAGAPKSFFLFYVNQSQIVSMLLELSYKALYNSITRLTHDKTVNKRLIEKSQRLESIVETMKERGESDAYINEILETLTPPEQEILAKVKLRVKSLYSAEIGIDETIFMLKLYQQYQK
;
A
#
# COMPACT_ATOMS: atom_id res chain seq x y z
N MET A 1 6.51 7.81 39.37
CA MET A 1 6.72 8.83 38.32
C MET A 1 7.82 8.32 37.41
N LEU A 2 7.57 8.18 36.10
CA LEU A 2 8.41 7.48 35.13
C LEU A 2 9.83 8.10 35.05
N ARG A 3 10.84 7.41 35.60
CA ARG A 3 12.23 7.93 35.75
C ARG A 3 12.96 8.29 34.44
N TYR A 4 12.45 7.86 33.28
CA TYR A 4 13.09 8.06 31.98
C TYR A 4 12.17 8.72 30.94
N LEU A 5 11.03 9.29 31.37
CA LEU A 5 10.04 9.87 30.45
C LEU A 5 10.63 10.99 29.59
N ASP A 6 11.44 11.86 30.19
CA ASP A 6 12.05 13.00 29.50
C ASP A 6 13.02 12.56 28.39
N GLN A 7 13.68 11.42 28.58
CA GLN A 7 14.58 10.85 27.56
C GLN A 7 13.79 10.36 26.35
N TYR A 8 12.67 9.66 26.56
CA TYR A 8 11.79 9.23 25.46
C TYR A 8 11.19 10.40 24.70
N ILE A 9 10.79 11.45 25.41
CA ILE A 9 10.23 12.66 24.78
C ILE A 9 11.30 13.37 23.94
N SER A 10 12.54 13.47 24.43
CA SER A 10 13.64 14.08 23.66
C SER A 10 13.91 13.33 22.35
N VAL A 11 13.82 12.00 22.34
CA VAL A 11 13.96 11.20 21.12
C VAL A 11 12.79 11.43 20.16
N MET A 12 11.56 11.54 20.67
CA MET A 12 10.39 11.84 19.84
C MET A 12 10.40 13.27 19.27
N GLU A 13 10.95 14.23 20.02
CA GLU A 13 11.16 15.62 19.60
C GLU A 13 12.22 15.71 18.49
N SER A 14 13.31 14.93 18.56
CA SER A 14 14.33 14.90 17.50
C SER A 14 13.81 14.45 16.13
N ASN A 15 12.73 13.67 16.12
CA ASN A 15 12.07 13.20 14.90
C ASN A 15 10.91 14.12 14.47
N ASP A 16 10.77 15.28 15.10
CA ASP A 16 9.79 16.30 14.75
C ASP A 16 8.31 15.84 14.91
N TYR A 17 8.07 14.69 15.54
CA TYR A 17 6.74 14.14 15.80
C TYR A 17 6.05 14.83 16.98
N LEU A 18 6.83 15.29 17.95
CA LEU A 18 6.39 16.10 19.07
C LEU A 18 7.00 17.49 18.98
N SER A 19 6.25 18.50 19.38
CA SER A 19 6.75 19.85 19.58
C SER A 19 6.37 20.34 20.96
N LYS A 20 7.29 21.05 21.62
CA LYS A 20 7.02 21.63 22.94
C LYS A 20 6.20 22.90 22.78
N PHE A 21 5.03 22.94 23.41
CA PHE A 21 4.11 24.09 23.35
C PHE A 21 4.32 25.05 24.53
N ASP A 22 4.51 24.52 25.74
CA ASP A 22 4.81 25.31 26.94
C ASP A 22 5.73 24.54 27.90
N THR A 23 6.53 25.25 28.69
CA THR A 23 7.42 24.70 29.71
C THR A 23 6.79 24.74 31.12
N LYS A 24 5.62 25.37 31.29
CA LYS A 24 4.92 25.40 32.59
C LYS A 24 4.34 24.03 32.98
N GLY A 25 4.50 23.65 34.25
CA GLY A 25 3.83 22.49 34.85
C GLY A 25 4.39 21.11 34.49
N GLY A 26 5.64 21.02 34.02
CA GLY A 26 6.27 19.74 33.63
C GLY A 26 6.35 19.51 32.12
N GLY A 27 5.98 20.51 31.30
CA GLY A 27 6.10 20.48 29.84
C GLY A 27 4.80 20.05 29.16
N GLN A 28 4.22 20.95 28.35
CA GLN A 28 3.12 20.63 27.45
C GLN A 28 3.68 20.34 26.06
N PHE A 29 3.23 19.24 25.46
CA PHE A 29 3.67 18.79 24.15
C PHE A 29 2.49 18.71 23.18
N THR A 30 2.71 19.12 21.94
CA THR A 30 1.78 18.96 20.82
C THR A 30 2.28 17.88 19.89
N VAL A 31 1.36 17.08 19.36
CA VAL A 31 1.67 16.02 18.39
C VAL A 31 1.52 16.59 16.99
N ASN A 32 2.57 16.53 16.18
CA ASN A 32 2.56 16.98 14.79
C ASN A 32 1.96 15.92 13.87
N VAL A 33 0.64 15.77 13.95
CA VAL A 33 -0.13 14.77 13.17
C VAL A 33 0.14 14.89 11.67
N LYS A 34 0.27 16.12 11.15
CA LYS A 34 0.60 16.37 9.73
C LYS A 34 1.92 15.73 9.30
N LYS A 35 3.00 15.96 10.07
CA LYS A 35 4.33 15.39 9.78
C LYS A 35 4.32 13.87 9.92
N ILE A 36 3.60 13.33 10.91
CA ILE A 36 3.47 11.89 11.10
C ILE A 36 2.82 11.24 9.87
N PHE A 37 1.67 11.75 9.41
CA PHE A 37 1.01 11.19 8.23
C PHE A 37 1.82 11.39 6.94
N GLU A 38 2.56 12.48 6.82
CA GLU A 38 3.50 12.67 5.71
C GLU A 38 4.58 11.58 5.67
N GLN A 39 5.21 11.28 6.81
CA GLN A 39 6.22 10.22 6.90
C GLN A 39 5.63 8.82 6.72
N LEU A 40 4.46 8.54 7.29
CA LEU A 40 3.77 7.27 7.09
C LEU A 40 3.39 7.07 5.62
N THR A 41 2.98 8.13 4.93
CA THR A 41 2.68 8.09 3.50
C THR A 41 3.93 7.80 2.68
N TRP A 42 5.07 8.40 3.03
CA TRP A 42 6.35 8.06 2.39
C TRP A 42 6.72 6.59 2.58
N ALA A 43 6.59 6.06 3.79
CA ALA A 43 6.85 4.65 4.06
C ALA A 43 5.91 3.73 3.25
N CYS A 44 4.63 4.09 3.15
CA CYS A 44 3.66 3.36 2.32
C CYS A 44 4.06 3.35 0.83
N ILE A 45 4.40 4.51 0.27
CA ILE A 45 4.86 4.62 -1.13
C ILE A 45 6.12 3.78 -1.35
N GLU A 46 7.10 3.88 -0.45
CA GLU A 46 8.34 3.09 -0.55
C GLU A 46 8.04 1.58 -0.52
N ASN A 47 7.17 1.11 0.37
CA ASN A 47 6.77 -0.30 0.45
C ASN A 47 6.10 -0.77 -0.86
N ILE A 48 5.20 0.03 -1.44
CA ILE A 48 4.57 -0.29 -2.72
C ILE A 48 5.64 -0.43 -3.83
N ILE A 49 6.65 0.43 -3.83
CA ILE A 49 7.75 0.37 -4.81
C ILE A 49 8.60 -0.89 -4.58
N VAL A 50 8.90 -1.25 -3.34
CA VAL A 50 9.65 -2.47 -3.00
C VAL A 50 8.92 -3.70 -3.50
N GLU A 51 7.62 -3.83 -3.22
CA GLU A 51 6.82 -4.99 -3.61
C GLU A 51 6.69 -5.14 -5.13
N LYS A 52 6.56 -4.01 -5.87
CA LYS A 52 6.35 -4.05 -7.33
C LYS A 52 7.63 -4.07 -8.16
N TYR A 53 8.66 -3.35 -7.73
CA TYR A 53 9.86 -3.07 -8.54
C TYR A 53 11.17 -3.50 -7.85
N GLY A 54 11.09 -3.96 -6.60
CA GLY A 54 12.22 -4.46 -5.84
C GLY A 54 12.99 -3.38 -5.07
N SER A 55 13.91 -3.84 -4.22
CA SER A 55 14.67 -3.00 -3.28
C SER A 55 15.58 -1.97 -3.98
N LYS A 56 16.12 -2.29 -5.16
CA LYS A 56 16.96 -1.37 -5.94
C LYS A 56 16.17 -0.16 -6.45
N ALA A 57 14.92 -0.38 -6.89
CA ALA A 57 14.04 0.70 -7.33
C ALA A 57 13.66 1.62 -6.16
N ALA A 58 13.34 1.04 -5.00
CA ALA A 58 13.05 1.81 -3.78
C ALA A 58 14.25 2.65 -3.33
N ARG A 59 15.48 2.12 -3.48
CA ARG A 59 16.71 2.88 -3.21
C ARG A 59 16.86 4.09 -4.14
N ILE A 60 16.66 3.90 -5.45
CA ILE A 60 16.68 4.99 -6.43
C ILE A 60 15.65 6.06 -6.07
N PHE A 61 14.41 5.64 -5.76
CA PHE A 61 13.35 6.54 -5.32
C PHE A 61 13.74 7.35 -4.07
N ARG A 62 14.34 6.70 -3.06
CA ARG A 62 14.80 7.36 -1.84
C ARG A 62 15.89 8.40 -2.11
N VAL A 63 16.86 8.09 -2.97
CA VAL A 63 17.93 9.03 -3.37
C VAL A 63 17.33 10.28 -4.00
N ILE A 64 16.41 10.12 -4.95
CA ILE A 64 15.77 11.25 -5.65
C ILE A 64 14.94 12.07 -4.66
N ARG A 65 14.18 11.42 -3.77
CA ARG A 65 13.41 12.08 -2.71
C ARG A 65 14.30 12.96 -1.81
N MET A 66 15.44 12.44 -1.36
CA MET A 66 16.34 13.17 -0.45
C MET A 66 17.03 14.36 -1.12
N LYS A 67 17.43 14.23 -2.39
CA LYS A 67 18.15 15.29 -3.13
C LYS A 67 17.23 16.29 -3.84
N LYS A 68 15.92 16.06 -3.85
CA LYS A 68 14.86 16.84 -4.53
C LYS A 68 14.94 16.83 -6.06
N TYR A 69 16.09 17.18 -6.63
CA TYR A 69 16.33 17.21 -8.07
C TYR A 69 17.66 16.52 -8.40
N VAL A 70 17.62 15.49 -9.24
CA VAL A 70 18.82 14.68 -9.54
C VAL A 70 18.92 14.37 -11.03
N GLU A 71 20.11 14.49 -11.59
CA GLU A 71 20.42 14.02 -12.94
C GLU A 71 20.63 12.50 -12.98
N GLN A 72 20.45 11.90 -14.15
CA GLN A 72 20.57 10.45 -14.30
C GLN A 72 21.95 9.91 -13.92
N GLU A 73 23.03 10.65 -14.21
CA GLU A 73 24.40 10.24 -13.88
C GLU A 73 24.65 10.19 -12.38
N ASP A 74 24.04 11.10 -11.62
CA ASP A 74 24.17 11.16 -10.17
C ASP A 74 23.31 10.12 -9.48
N ILE A 75 22.12 9.79 -10.02
CA ILE A 75 21.29 8.68 -9.50
C ILE A 75 22.10 7.38 -9.46
N GLN A 76 22.86 7.09 -10.51
CA GLN A 76 23.69 5.88 -10.58
C GLN A 76 24.74 5.85 -9.44
N LYS A 77 25.48 6.96 -9.27
CA LYS A 77 26.57 7.05 -8.30
C LYS A 77 26.05 6.91 -6.87
N GLU A 78 24.97 7.61 -6.56
CA GLU A 78 24.39 7.71 -5.22
C GLU A 78 23.61 6.46 -4.81
N ALA A 79 22.89 5.83 -5.74
CA ALA A 79 22.17 4.60 -5.45
C ALA A 79 23.08 3.36 -5.42
N MET A 80 24.34 3.48 -5.87
CA MET A 80 25.27 2.37 -6.06
C MET A 80 24.63 1.22 -6.84
N VAL A 81 23.93 1.55 -7.93
CA VAL A 81 23.28 0.60 -8.84
C VAL A 81 24.01 0.65 -10.19
N PRO A 82 24.23 -0.49 -10.87
CA PRO A 82 24.85 -0.49 -12.20
C PRO A 82 24.13 0.41 -13.21
N ALA A 83 24.87 1.11 -14.07
CA ALA A 83 24.34 2.13 -14.99
C ALA A 83 23.11 1.67 -15.80
N LYS A 84 23.18 0.47 -16.39
CA LYS A 84 22.11 -0.09 -17.21
C LYS A 84 20.82 -0.31 -16.40
N GLU A 85 20.97 -0.88 -15.21
CA GLU A 85 19.84 -1.19 -14.31
C GLU A 85 19.25 0.06 -13.69
N ALA A 86 20.10 1.00 -13.25
CA ALA A 86 19.68 2.29 -12.71
C ALA A 86 18.84 3.07 -13.74
N LYS A 87 19.30 3.11 -14.99
CA LYS A 87 18.57 3.72 -16.11
C LYS A 87 17.21 3.05 -16.30
N GLN A 88 17.19 1.73 -16.44
CA GLN A 88 15.95 0.97 -16.68
C GLN A 88 14.93 1.18 -15.55
N LEU A 89 15.35 1.09 -14.28
CA LEU A 89 14.46 1.27 -13.13
C LEU A 89 13.97 2.72 -13.01
N THR A 90 14.82 3.71 -13.27
CA THR A 90 14.42 5.12 -13.24
C THR A 90 13.33 5.42 -14.27
N TYR A 91 13.49 4.95 -15.51
CA TYR A 91 12.46 5.13 -16.54
C TYR A 91 11.19 4.33 -16.24
N LYS A 92 11.30 3.14 -15.63
CA LYS A 92 10.13 2.37 -15.19
C LYS A 92 9.35 3.12 -14.11
N LEU A 93 10.03 3.71 -13.13
CA LEU A 93 9.39 4.53 -12.09
C LEU A 93 8.78 5.82 -12.65
N LEU A 94 9.36 6.38 -13.70
CA LEU A 94 8.80 7.52 -14.43
C LEU A 94 7.52 7.14 -15.19
N GLU A 95 7.53 6.02 -15.91
CA GLU A 95 6.35 5.51 -16.66
C GLU A 95 5.16 5.26 -15.73
N GLU A 96 5.44 4.79 -14.52
CA GLU A 96 4.46 4.51 -13.47
C GLU A 96 4.12 5.73 -12.61
N ASN A 97 4.57 6.93 -13.01
CA ASN A 97 4.31 8.23 -12.36
C ASN A 97 4.81 8.35 -10.89
N PHE A 98 5.75 7.51 -10.47
CA PHE A 98 6.45 7.68 -9.19
C PHE A 98 7.52 8.78 -9.25
N LEU A 99 8.02 9.08 -10.45
CA LEU A 99 8.98 10.15 -10.70
C LEU A 99 8.40 11.13 -11.72
N GLN A 100 8.91 12.36 -11.70
CA GLN A 100 8.64 13.39 -12.70
C GLN A 100 9.95 13.93 -13.26
N ILE A 101 9.90 14.45 -14.49
CA ILE A 101 11.03 15.13 -15.12
C ILE A 101 10.76 16.62 -15.20
N GLN A 102 11.74 17.42 -14.79
CA GLN A 102 11.78 18.83 -15.07
C GLN A 102 12.92 19.11 -16.07
N THR A 103 12.57 19.72 -17.20
CA THR A 103 13.53 20.05 -18.25
C THR A 103 13.94 21.52 -18.12
N PHE A 104 15.24 21.76 -18.01
CA PHE A 104 15.81 23.11 -18.04
C PHE A 104 16.58 23.33 -19.33
N ARG A 105 16.29 24.45 -20.01
CA ARG A 105 17.06 24.89 -21.18
C ARG A 105 18.07 25.91 -20.71
N LYS A 106 19.36 25.71 -21.02
CA LYS A 106 20.38 26.71 -20.72
C LYS A 106 20.24 27.89 -21.71
N PRO A 107 19.95 29.12 -21.26
CA PRO A 107 19.99 30.28 -22.14
C PRO A 107 21.46 30.60 -22.47
N GLY A 108 21.82 30.72 -23.75
CA GLY A 108 23.12 31.28 -24.16
C GLY A 108 24.22 30.30 -24.57
N GLY A 109 23.94 29.35 -25.47
CA GLY A 109 24.99 28.69 -26.26
C GLY A 109 25.33 29.51 -27.50
N GLY A 110 26.17 30.54 -27.36
CA GLY A 110 26.51 31.52 -28.41
C GLY A 110 27.32 30.98 -29.61
N ASN A 111 27.17 29.73 -30.03
CA ASN A 111 27.73 29.23 -31.28
C ASN A 111 26.94 28.00 -31.78
N ALA A 112 26.27 28.13 -32.92
CA ALA A 112 25.89 27.10 -33.91
C ALA A 112 25.58 25.66 -33.44
N GLY A 113 24.95 25.48 -32.27
CA GLY A 113 24.58 24.17 -31.73
C GLY A 113 23.24 24.21 -31.01
N ALA A 114 22.47 23.12 -31.09
CA ALA A 114 21.20 22.99 -30.39
C ALA A 114 21.39 23.23 -28.88
N PRO A 115 20.48 23.97 -28.21
CA PRO A 115 20.61 24.29 -26.80
C PRO A 115 20.65 23.00 -25.95
N LYS A 116 21.73 22.84 -25.16
CA LYS A 116 21.85 21.73 -24.21
C LYS A 116 20.71 21.82 -23.19
N SER A 117 19.92 20.74 -23.09
CA SER A 117 18.82 20.61 -22.15
C SER A 117 19.21 19.64 -21.04
N PHE A 118 18.94 20.02 -19.79
CA PHE A 118 19.15 19.17 -18.62
C PHE A 118 17.82 18.56 -18.18
N PHE A 119 17.85 17.27 -17.85
CA PHE A 119 16.68 16.53 -17.35
C PHE A 119 16.91 16.19 -15.89
N LEU A 120 16.13 16.82 -15.01
CA LEU A 120 16.18 16.56 -13.58
C LEU A 120 14.99 15.71 -13.17
N PHE A 121 15.26 14.59 -12.49
CA PHE A 121 14.25 13.76 -11.87
C PHE A 121 13.91 14.32 -10.49
N TYR A 122 12.62 14.37 -10.18
CA TYR A 122 12.11 14.75 -8.87
C TYR A 122 10.90 13.90 -8.49
N VAL A 123 10.49 14.02 -7.23
CA VAL A 123 9.35 13.30 -6.63
C VAL A 123 8.33 14.32 -6.15
N ASN A 124 7.09 14.20 -6.62
CA ASN A 124 5.94 14.94 -6.10
C ASN A 124 5.02 14.01 -5.30
N GLN A 125 5.04 14.12 -3.98
CA GLN A 125 4.23 13.27 -3.10
C GLN A 125 2.73 13.40 -3.37
N SER A 126 2.23 14.61 -3.57
CA SER A 126 0.80 14.84 -3.78
C SER A 126 0.29 14.17 -5.06
N GLN A 127 1.09 14.21 -6.13
CA GLN A 127 0.73 13.55 -7.39
C GLN A 127 0.74 12.02 -7.25
N ILE A 128 1.76 11.47 -6.58
CA ILE A 128 1.87 10.04 -6.33
C ILE A 128 0.70 9.55 -5.49
N VAL A 129 0.32 10.28 -4.44
CA VAL A 129 -0.82 9.92 -3.59
C VAL A 129 -2.12 9.89 -4.39
N SER A 130 -2.37 10.88 -5.25
CA SER A 130 -3.57 10.89 -6.10
C SER A 130 -3.60 9.70 -7.06
N MET A 131 -2.47 9.39 -7.70
CA MET A 131 -2.33 8.22 -8.57
C MET A 131 -2.56 6.90 -7.82
N LEU A 132 -1.95 6.74 -6.63
CA LEU A 132 -2.11 5.55 -5.82
C LEU A 132 -3.55 5.38 -5.30
N LEU A 133 -4.26 6.47 -4.99
CA LEU A 133 -5.67 6.43 -4.62
C LEU A 133 -6.53 5.91 -5.77
N GLU A 134 -6.34 6.45 -6.99
CA GLU A 134 -7.06 5.98 -8.17
C GLU A 134 -6.82 4.48 -8.42
N LEU A 135 -5.55 4.06 -8.33
CA LEU A 135 -5.18 2.66 -8.46
C LEU A 135 -5.84 1.79 -7.38
N SER A 136 -5.88 2.26 -6.14
CA SER A 136 -6.46 1.55 -5.00
C SER A 136 -7.98 1.40 -5.16
N TYR A 137 -8.68 2.44 -5.62
CA TYR A 137 -10.11 2.33 -5.91
C TYR A 137 -10.40 1.35 -7.04
N LYS A 138 -9.58 1.37 -8.11
CA LYS A 138 -9.72 0.40 -9.20
C LYS A 138 -9.46 -1.01 -8.72
N ALA A 139 -8.45 -1.22 -7.87
CA ALA A 139 -8.16 -2.53 -7.27
C ALA A 139 -9.32 -3.01 -6.39
N LEU A 140 -9.89 -2.14 -5.56
CA LEU A 140 -11.04 -2.44 -4.71
C LEU A 140 -12.26 -2.82 -5.56
N TYR A 141 -12.59 -2.02 -6.58
CA TYR A 141 -13.70 -2.30 -7.50
C TYR A 141 -13.52 -3.66 -8.20
N ASN A 142 -12.32 -3.96 -8.68
CA ASN A 142 -12.01 -5.23 -9.32
C ASN A 142 -12.15 -6.41 -8.34
N SER A 143 -11.71 -6.25 -7.09
CA SER A 143 -11.86 -7.28 -6.05
C SER A 143 -13.34 -7.58 -5.77
N ILE A 144 -14.13 -6.54 -5.51
CA ILE A 144 -15.57 -6.68 -5.22
C ILE A 144 -16.31 -7.29 -6.40
N THR A 145 -15.98 -6.86 -7.62
CA THR A 145 -16.56 -7.41 -8.85
C THR A 145 -16.25 -8.90 -8.98
N ARG A 146 -14.99 -9.29 -8.74
CA ARG A 146 -14.56 -10.69 -8.79
C ARG A 146 -15.23 -11.54 -7.71
N LEU A 147 -15.30 -11.02 -6.49
CA LEU A 147 -15.97 -11.65 -5.36
C LEU A 147 -17.45 -11.90 -5.66
N THR A 148 -18.14 -10.89 -6.19
CA THR A 148 -19.55 -10.98 -6.57
C THR A 148 -19.77 -12.00 -7.68
N HIS A 149 -18.88 -12.03 -8.67
CA HIS A 149 -18.92 -13.02 -9.74
C HIS A 149 -18.73 -14.45 -9.19
N ASP A 150 -17.70 -14.69 -8.38
CA ASP A 150 -17.44 -16.02 -7.80
C ASP A 150 -18.61 -16.50 -6.91
N LYS A 151 -19.26 -15.59 -6.16
CA LYS A 151 -20.50 -15.90 -5.40
C LYS A 151 -21.69 -16.22 -6.30
N THR A 152 -21.84 -15.51 -7.42
CA THR A 152 -22.98 -15.67 -8.33
C THR A 152 -22.89 -17.00 -9.09
N VAL A 153 -21.71 -17.36 -9.59
CA VAL A 153 -21.47 -18.63 -10.31
C VAL A 153 -21.71 -19.83 -9.40
N ASN A 154 -21.29 -19.75 -8.13
CA ASN A 154 -21.39 -20.86 -7.17
C ASN A 154 -22.63 -20.77 -6.26
N LYS A 155 -23.59 -19.87 -6.55
CA LYS A 155 -24.72 -19.57 -5.67
C LYS A 155 -25.50 -20.82 -5.23
N ARG A 156 -25.84 -21.70 -6.17
CA ARG A 156 -26.60 -22.94 -5.89
C ARG A 156 -25.85 -23.87 -4.93
N LEU A 157 -24.54 -24.03 -5.13
CA LEU A 157 -23.70 -24.88 -4.31
C LEU A 157 -23.51 -24.30 -2.91
N ILE A 158 -23.34 -22.98 -2.81
CA ILE A 158 -23.25 -22.26 -1.53
C ILE A 158 -24.56 -22.39 -0.74
N GLU A 159 -25.71 -22.17 -1.37
CA GLU A 159 -27.03 -22.32 -0.73
C GLU A 159 -27.28 -23.76 -0.28
N LYS A 160 -26.91 -24.77 -1.09
CA LYS A 160 -26.97 -26.19 -0.72
C LYS A 160 -26.11 -26.45 0.53
N SER A 161 -24.86 -25.98 0.55
CA SER A 161 -23.96 -26.12 1.69
C SER A 161 -24.51 -25.45 2.96
N GLN A 162 -25.06 -24.24 2.86
CA GLN A 162 -25.61 -23.50 4.01
C GLN A 162 -26.82 -24.21 4.62
N ARG A 163 -27.71 -24.78 3.78
CA ARG A 163 -28.85 -25.57 4.27
C ARG A 163 -28.38 -26.82 5.01
N LEU A 164 -27.39 -27.52 4.47
CA LEU A 164 -26.82 -28.71 5.12
C LEU A 164 -26.14 -28.36 6.44
N GLU A 165 -25.34 -27.29 6.48
CA GLU A 165 -24.69 -26.79 7.70
C GLU A 165 -25.74 -26.47 8.78
N SER A 166 -26.85 -25.80 8.43
CA SER A 166 -27.95 -25.50 9.37
C SER A 166 -28.67 -26.75 9.88
N ILE A 167 -28.93 -27.74 9.02
CA ILE A 167 -29.53 -29.01 9.44
C ILE A 167 -28.60 -29.72 10.42
N VAL A 168 -27.31 -29.86 10.07
CA VAL A 168 -26.31 -30.50 10.94
C VAL A 168 -26.22 -29.80 12.30
N GLU A 169 -26.28 -28.48 12.34
CA GLU A 169 -26.25 -27.72 13.60
C GLU A 169 -27.47 -28.00 14.47
N THR A 170 -28.68 -27.95 13.91
CA THR A 170 -29.91 -28.30 14.64
C THR A 170 -29.95 -29.75 15.12
N MET A 171 -29.36 -30.69 14.38
CA MET A 171 -29.27 -32.09 14.79
C MET A 171 -28.26 -32.31 15.92
N LYS A 172 -27.14 -31.58 15.91
CA LYS A 172 -26.17 -31.58 17.01
C LYS A 172 -26.77 -31.03 18.31
N GLU A 173 -27.55 -29.97 18.23
CA GLU A 173 -28.24 -29.41 19.40
C GLU A 173 -29.27 -30.37 20.01
N ARG A 174 -29.89 -31.22 19.18
CA ARG A 174 -30.84 -32.27 19.61
C ARG A 174 -30.16 -33.51 20.17
N GLY A 175 -28.83 -33.64 20.03
CA GLY A 175 -28.07 -34.80 20.49
C GLY A 175 -28.30 -36.06 19.64
N GLU A 176 -28.61 -35.91 18.35
CA GLU A 176 -28.77 -37.06 17.46
C GLU A 176 -27.45 -37.79 17.19
N SER A 177 -27.53 -39.08 16.85
CA SER A 177 -26.34 -39.94 16.69
C SER A 177 -25.46 -39.51 15.51
N ASP A 178 -24.14 -39.56 15.69
CA ASP A 178 -23.14 -39.16 14.68
C ASP A 178 -23.25 -39.90 13.33
N ALA A 179 -23.83 -41.10 13.31
CA ALA A 179 -24.05 -41.87 12.08
C ALA A 179 -25.02 -41.17 11.11
N TYR A 180 -26.12 -40.60 11.64
CA TYR A 180 -27.10 -39.85 10.84
C TYR A 180 -26.55 -38.52 10.34
N ILE A 181 -25.68 -37.87 11.13
CA ILE A 181 -24.99 -36.64 10.73
C ILE A 181 -24.07 -36.91 9.53
N ASN A 182 -23.36 -38.04 9.52
CA ASN A 182 -22.48 -38.42 8.42
C ASN A 182 -23.26 -38.73 7.13
N GLU A 183 -24.43 -39.37 7.22
CA GLU A 183 -25.29 -39.63 6.05
C GLU A 183 -25.76 -38.31 5.38
N ILE A 184 -26.09 -37.30 6.19
CA ILE A 184 -26.44 -35.96 5.68
C ILE A 184 -25.23 -35.28 5.04
N LEU A 185 -24.02 -35.47 5.58
CA LEU A 185 -22.79 -34.92 4.99
C LEU A 185 -22.42 -35.59 3.66
N GLU A 186 -22.72 -36.88 3.49
CA GLU A 186 -22.51 -37.62 2.23
C GLU A 186 -23.42 -37.16 1.08
N THR A 187 -24.49 -36.39 1.37
CA THR A 187 -25.30 -35.74 0.31
C THR A 187 -24.53 -34.69 -0.49
N LEU A 188 -23.40 -34.21 0.04
CA LEU A 188 -22.45 -33.35 -0.66
C LEU A 188 -21.35 -34.21 -1.26
N THR A 189 -21.32 -34.29 -2.58
CA THR A 189 -20.37 -35.16 -3.28
C THR A 189 -18.92 -34.67 -3.08
N PRO A 190 -17.91 -35.57 -3.09
CA PRO A 190 -16.50 -35.17 -2.98
C PRO A 190 -16.05 -34.03 -3.95
N PRO A 191 -16.46 -34.01 -5.24
CA PRO A 191 -16.11 -32.88 -6.12
C PRO A 191 -16.79 -31.57 -5.72
N GLU A 192 -18.03 -31.61 -5.22
CA GLU A 192 -18.73 -30.42 -4.70
C GLU A 192 -18.02 -29.84 -3.48
N GLN A 193 -17.52 -30.71 -2.58
CA GLN A 193 -16.72 -30.31 -1.41
C GLN A 193 -15.42 -29.61 -1.83
N GLU A 194 -14.73 -30.15 -2.84
CA GLU A 194 -13.48 -29.56 -3.33
C GLU A 194 -13.71 -28.18 -3.96
N ILE A 195 -14.77 -28.03 -4.76
CA ILE A 195 -15.14 -26.74 -5.37
C ILE A 195 -15.49 -25.73 -4.27
N LEU A 196 -16.29 -26.14 -3.28
CA LEU A 196 -16.69 -25.29 -2.17
C LEU A 196 -15.47 -24.82 -1.36
N ALA A 197 -14.51 -25.71 -1.08
CA ALA A 197 -13.28 -25.38 -0.39
C ALA A 197 -12.46 -24.33 -1.16
N LYS A 198 -12.30 -24.52 -2.49
CA LYS A 198 -11.60 -23.55 -3.36
C LYS A 198 -12.29 -22.19 -3.36
N VAL A 199 -13.62 -22.16 -3.43
CA VAL A 199 -14.41 -20.92 -3.40
C VAL A 199 -14.27 -20.23 -2.04
N LYS A 200 -14.42 -20.95 -0.93
CA LYS A 200 -14.25 -20.41 0.43
C LYS A 200 -12.86 -19.80 0.62
N LEU A 201 -11.79 -20.47 0.17
CA LEU A 201 -10.42 -19.96 0.21
C LEU A 201 -10.25 -18.68 -0.62
N ARG A 202 -10.76 -18.67 -1.85
CA ARG A 202 -10.66 -17.50 -2.73
C ARG A 202 -11.41 -16.30 -2.16
N VAL A 203 -12.62 -16.52 -1.66
CA VAL A 203 -13.44 -15.49 -1.01
C VAL A 203 -12.70 -14.91 0.20
N LYS A 204 -12.12 -15.75 1.07
CA LYS A 204 -11.34 -15.29 2.22
C LYS A 204 -10.11 -14.48 1.80
N SER A 205 -9.41 -14.90 0.75
CA SER A 205 -8.26 -14.18 0.20
C SER A 205 -8.66 -12.80 -0.35
N LEU A 206 -9.77 -12.71 -1.09
CA LEU A 206 -10.28 -11.45 -1.61
C LEU A 206 -10.70 -10.49 -0.49
N TYR A 207 -11.41 -10.99 0.53
CA TYR A 207 -11.76 -10.18 1.70
C TYR A 207 -10.54 -9.63 2.44
N SER A 208 -9.50 -10.46 2.61
CA SER A 208 -8.26 -10.02 3.26
C SER A 208 -7.56 -8.93 2.43
N ALA A 209 -7.59 -9.05 1.10
CA ALA A 209 -7.07 -8.03 0.19
C ALA A 209 -7.88 -6.73 0.25
N GLU A 210 -9.20 -6.80 0.33
CA GLU A 210 -10.08 -5.63 0.46
C GLU A 210 -9.78 -4.82 1.72
N ILE A 211 -9.55 -5.49 2.86
CA ILE A 211 -9.15 -4.84 4.12
C ILE A 211 -7.81 -4.12 3.96
N GLY A 212 -6.80 -4.78 3.39
CA GLY A 212 -5.49 -4.16 3.18
C GLY A 212 -5.53 -2.97 2.20
N ILE A 213 -6.39 -3.03 1.18
CA ILE A 213 -6.60 -1.90 0.27
C ILE A 213 -7.28 -0.74 1.00
N ASP A 214 -8.27 -1.00 1.86
CA ASP A 214 -8.96 0.03 2.65
C ASP A 214 -8.02 0.75 3.62
N GLU A 215 -7.15 0.00 4.33
CA GLU A 215 -6.10 0.57 5.18
C GLU A 215 -5.18 1.52 4.39
N THR A 216 -4.80 1.12 3.18
CA THR A 216 -3.98 1.95 2.29
C THR A 216 -4.73 3.21 1.86
N ILE A 217 -6.00 3.09 1.46
CA ILE A 217 -6.85 4.23 1.07
C ILE A 217 -7.01 5.20 2.24
N PHE A 218 -7.24 4.69 3.45
CA PHE A 218 -7.37 5.50 4.66
C PHE A 218 -6.12 6.35 4.90
N MET A 219 -4.94 5.74 4.85
CA MET A 219 -3.66 6.43 5.04
C MET A 219 -3.45 7.54 3.99
N LEU A 220 -3.70 7.23 2.71
CA LEU A 220 -3.53 8.17 1.61
C LEU A 220 -4.54 9.33 1.66
N LYS A 221 -5.80 9.06 2.05
CA LYS A 221 -6.83 10.08 2.23
C LYS A 221 -6.50 11.02 3.38
N LEU A 222 -6.04 10.49 4.51
CA LEU A 222 -5.67 11.31 5.66
C LEU A 222 -4.54 12.28 5.30
N TYR A 223 -3.53 11.81 4.57
CA TYR A 223 -2.52 12.71 4.03
C TYR A 223 -3.13 13.85 3.20
N GLN A 224 -4.03 13.55 2.26
CA GLN A 224 -4.69 14.61 1.46
C GLN A 224 -5.49 15.59 2.33
N GLN A 225 -6.12 15.12 3.40
CA GLN A 225 -6.89 15.96 4.30
C GLN A 225 -6.01 16.91 5.13
N TYR A 226 -4.86 16.44 5.62
CA TYR A 226 -3.93 17.25 6.43
C TYR A 226 -3.01 18.17 5.61
N GLN A 227 -2.98 18.01 4.28
CA GLN A 227 -2.21 18.89 3.39
C GLN A 227 -3.02 20.06 2.84
N LYS A 228 -4.36 20.04 2.97
CA LYS A 228 -5.22 21.21 2.76
C LYS A 228 -5.08 22.20 3.91
#